data_AF-A0A963AUD8-F1
#
_entry.id   AF-A0A963AUD8-F1
#
_cell.length_a   1.000
_cell.length_b   1.000
_cell.length_c   1.000
_cell.angle_alpha   90.00
_cell.angle_beta   90.00
_cell.angle_gamma   90.00
#
_symmetry.space_group_name_H-M   'P 1'
#
loop_
_entity.id
_entity.type
_entity.pdbx_description
1 polymer ?
#
loop_
_entity_poly.entity_id
_entity_poly.type
_entity_poly.pdbx_seq_one_letter_code
_entity_poly.pdbx_strand_id
1 'polypeptide(L)'
;MGWPRQNLIPIDGPALSLALPPALLLATPDEANHPPSPPAGASWLGIVLSAYTDAVISIGARPARGLSSVRAFLQTHASSRGSSPGSTVEVRFGGTRYGHAGLALDFGTAGYLAAFEDGGWLLSFEVACPARDWNDYGSFLLDVVRSAELLEPAGPSLSLDGGAVPPLQPGQPDPEDQRLAEESSSVDSARTQAATLIAAGRWDDAEALIVNLTVPNDPGAILGQLYEQALSAIAEGSGDPADAPILFERALRWQRVAYPDPHTAIEAEDFEHGKAADETRLRALLNRLNGTHAE
;
A
#
# COMPACT_ATOMS: atom_id res chain seq x y z
N MET A 1 -8.65 -4.19 -1.83
CA MET A 1 -9.34 -4.60 -3.09
C MET A 1 -10.14 -3.42 -3.61
N GLY A 2 -9.93 -2.99 -4.86
CA GLY A 2 -10.63 -1.84 -5.42
C GLY A 2 -11.86 -2.24 -6.24
N TRP A 3 -13.01 -1.65 -5.94
CA TRP A 3 -14.26 -1.90 -6.68
C TRP A 3 -14.70 -0.69 -7.51
N PRO A 4 -14.88 -0.85 -8.84
CA PRO A 4 -15.45 0.20 -9.68
C PRO A 4 -16.96 0.26 -9.50
N ARG A 5 -17.51 1.48 -9.47
CA ARG A 5 -18.96 1.75 -9.27
C ARG A 5 -19.85 1.09 -10.33
N GLN A 6 -19.32 0.86 -11.52
CA GLN A 6 -20.01 0.25 -12.66
C GLN A 6 -20.25 -1.27 -12.47
N ASN A 7 -19.58 -1.91 -11.49
CA ASN A 7 -19.78 -3.30 -11.11
C ASN A 7 -20.73 -3.47 -9.90
N LEU A 8 -21.32 -2.38 -9.40
CA LEU A 8 -22.47 -2.45 -8.49
C LEU A 8 -23.66 -2.93 -9.33
N ILE A 9 -23.83 -4.24 -9.32
CA ILE A 9 -24.82 -5.07 -10.00
C ILE A 9 -26.18 -4.35 -10.18
N PRO A 10 -26.87 -4.48 -11.34
CA PRO A 10 -28.17 -3.88 -11.59
C PRO A 10 -29.19 -4.24 -10.50
N ILE A 11 -30.24 -3.42 -10.41
CA ILE A 11 -31.28 -3.31 -9.38
C ILE A 11 -31.93 -4.64 -8.91
N ASP A 12 -31.65 -5.77 -9.55
CA ASP A 12 -32.17 -7.12 -9.23
C ASP A 12 -31.11 -8.26 -9.31
N GLY A 13 -29.81 -8.01 -9.13
CA GLY A 13 -28.79 -9.08 -9.21
C GLY A 13 -28.20 -9.55 -7.87
N PRO A 14 -27.67 -10.79 -7.80
CA PRO A 14 -27.22 -11.44 -6.56
C PRO A 14 -25.91 -10.86 -6.02
N ALA A 15 -25.72 -10.95 -4.69
CA ALA A 15 -24.50 -10.56 -3.97
C ALA A 15 -23.22 -11.14 -4.61
N LEU A 16 -22.16 -10.32 -4.71
CA LEU A 16 -20.87 -10.77 -5.23
C LEU A 16 -19.99 -11.28 -4.08
N SER A 17 -19.50 -12.52 -4.19
CA SER A 17 -18.62 -13.16 -3.21
C SER A 17 -17.24 -13.38 -3.84
N LEU A 18 -16.16 -13.01 -3.14
CA LEU A 18 -14.77 -13.22 -3.56
C LEU A 18 -14.11 -14.26 -2.65
N ALA A 19 -13.51 -15.30 -3.25
CA ALA A 19 -12.82 -16.39 -2.56
C ALA A 19 -11.29 -16.24 -2.65
N LEU A 20 -10.59 -16.67 -1.60
CA LEU A 20 -9.13 -16.78 -1.54
C LEU A 20 -8.75 -18.29 -1.55
N PRO A 21 -7.63 -18.72 -2.18
CA PRO A 21 -7.38 -20.14 -2.52
C PRO A 21 -6.62 -20.94 -1.43
N PRO A 22 -6.54 -22.30 -1.50
CA PRO A 22 -7.26 -23.26 -2.34
C PRO A 22 -7.75 -24.54 -1.61
N ALA A 23 -9.06 -24.69 -1.47
CA ALA A 23 -9.81 -25.94 -1.62
C ALA A 23 -11.25 -25.60 -1.25
N LEU A 24 -12.15 -25.38 -2.23
CA LEU A 24 -13.61 -25.56 -2.11
C LEU A 24 -14.36 -24.91 -3.30
N LEU A 25 -15.26 -25.70 -3.88
CA LEU A 25 -16.24 -25.38 -4.91
C LEU A 25 -17.65 -25.48 -4.31
N LEU A 26 -18.57 -24.57 -4.66
CA LEU A 26 -19.86 -24.83 -5.34
C LEU A 26 -20.79 -23.61 -5.32
N ALA A 27 -21.41 -23.36 -6.47
CA ALA A 27 -22.56 -22.49 -6.71
C ALA A 27 -23.85 -23.33 -6.78
N THR A 28 -25.02 -22.72 -6.60
CA THR A 28 -26.28 -23.25 -7.16
C THR A 28 -27.18 -22.13 -7.68
N PRO A 29 -27.85 -22.33 -8.84
CA PRO A 29 -28.90 -21.45 -9.36
C PRO A 29 -30.27 -21.85 -8.80
N ASP A 30 -31.21 -20.90 -8.67
CA ASP A 30 -32.59 -21.14 -9.11
C ASP A 30 -33.36 -19.83 -9.38
N GLU A 31 -34.16 -19.87 -10.45
CA GLU A 31 -35.11 -18.84 -10.88
C GLU A 31 -36.41 -18.96 -10.08
N ALA A 32 -37.04 -17.84 -9.72
CA ALA A 32 -38.46 -17.58 -10.05
C ALA A 32 -38.93 -16.22 -9.47
N ASN A 33 -39.59 -15.47 -10.35
CA ASN A 33 -40.37 -14.25 -10.15
C ASN A 33 -41.05 -14.09 -8.78
N HIS A 34 -40.78 -12.98 -8.08
CA HIS A 34 -41.74 -12.11 -7.35
C HIS A 34 -41.02 -11.02 -6.51
N PRO A 35 -41.48 -9.74 -6.48
CA PRO A 35 -41.12 -8.76 -5.44
C PRO A 35 -42.33 -8.47 -4.49
N PRO A 36 -42.16 -7.75 -3.35
CA PRO A 36 -40.95 -7.38 -2.61
C PRO A 36 -40.99 -7.75 -1.10
N SER A 37 -39.90 -8.27 -0.55
CA SER A 37 -39.48 -8.17 0.87
C SER A 37 -38.08 -8.82 1.00
N PRO A 38 -37.23 -8.32 1.92
CA PRO A 38 -35.77 -8.31 1.75
C PRO A 38 -35.21 -9.73 1.82
N PRO A 39 -34.17 -10.09 1.04
CA PRO A 39 -33.55 -11.37 1.25
C PRO A 39 -32.76 -11.29 2.56
N ALA A 40 -33.35 -11.81 3.63
CA ALA A 40 -32.64 -12.54 4.69
C ALA A 40 -31.94 -13.82 4.16
N GLY A 41 -31.83 -13.95 2.82
CA GLY A 41 -31.35 -15.10 2.08
C GLY A 41 -29.83 -15.26 2.07
N ALA A 42 -29.09 -14.18 1.83
CA ALA A 42 -27.62 -14.24 1.79
C ALA A 42 -27.03 -14.63 3.17
N SER A 43 -27.73 -14.24 4.24
CA SER A 43 -27.34 -14.43 5.64
C SER A 43 -27.41 -15.87 6.14
N TRP A 44 -28.37 -16.68 5.70
CA TRP A 44 -28.44 -18.10 6.11
C TRP A 44 -27.49 -18.97 5.29
N LEU A 45 -27.28 -18.62 4.01
CA LEU A 45 -26.34 -19.29 3.13
C LEU A 45 -24.90 -19.20 3.65
N GLY A 46 -24.45 -18.03 4.13
CA GLY A 46 -23.12 -17.89 4.72
C GLY A 46 -22.90 -18.78 5.96
N ILE A 47 -23.92 -18.90 6.82
CA ILE A 47 -23.87 -19.76 8.02
C ILE A 47 -23.90 -21.25 7.64
N VAL A 48 -24.76 -21.65 6.71
CA VAL A 48 -24.85 -23.05 6.24
C VAL A 48 -23.58 -23.46 5.47
N LEU A 49 -23.03 -22.57 4.64
CA LEU A 49 -21.81 -22.84 3.89
C LEU A 49 -20.58 -22.90 4.79
N SER A 50 -20.52 -22.13 5.88
CA SER A 50 -19.43 -22.24 6.86
C SER A 50 -19.31 -23.62 7.53
N ALA A 51 -20.37 -24.44 7.51
CA ALA A 51 -20.28 -25.83 7.96
C ALA A 51 -19.46 -26.72 7.00
N TYR A 52 -19.26 -26.27 5.76
CA TYR A 52 -18.58 -26.98 4.67
C TYR A 52 -17.40 -26.21 4.10
N THR A 53 -17.12 -24.99 4.59
CA THR A 53 -16.00 -24.15 4.17
C THR A 53 -15.28 -23.53 5.36
N ASP A 54 -13.97 -23.40 5.29
CA ASP A 54 -13.16 -22.91 6.42
C ASP A 54 -13.42 -21.43 6.73
N ALA A 55 -13.85 -20.63 5.76
CA ALA A 55 -14.32 -19.27 5.97
C ALA A 55 -15.25 -18.80 4.83
N VAL A 56 -16.11 -17.83 5.11
CA VAL A 56 -17.00 -17.19 4.16
C VAL A 56 -16.90 -15.67 4.32
N ILE A 57 -16.82 -14.96 3.19
CA ILE A 57 -16.99 -13.50 3.12
C ILE A 57 -18.12 -13.23 2.13
N SER A 58 -19.18 -12.57 2.59
CA SER A 58 -20.33 -12.17 1.78
C SER A 58 -20.39 -10.65 1.70
N ILE A 59 -20.50 -10.12 0.48
CA ILE A 59 -20.60 -8.68 0.23
C ILE A 59 -21.95 -8.40 -0.41
N GLY A 60 -22.78 -7.63 0.29
CA GLY A 60 -24.08 -7.18 -0.18
C GLY A 60 -24.06 -5.69 -0.48
N ALA A 61 -24.74 -5.28 -1.53
CA ALA A 61 -25.03 -3.87 -1.82
C ALA A 61 -26.53 -3.69 -2.03
N ARG A 62 -27.11 -2.62 -1.48
CA ARG A 62 -28.53 -2.31 -1.68
C ARG A 62 -28.80 -0.80 -1.62
N PRO A 63 -29.89 -0.31 -2.21
CA PRO A 63 -30.28 1.09 -2.02
C PRO A 63 -30.54 1.40 -0.54
N ALA A 64 -30.09 2.57 -0.08
CA ALA A 64 -30.33 3.06 1.27
C ALA A 64 -31.71 3.72 1.46
N ARG A 65 -32.54 3.73 0.41
CA ARG A 65 -33.87 4.36 0.45
C ARG A 65 -34.75 3.74 1.55
N GLY A 66 -35.33 4.60 2.38
CA GLY A 66 -36.20 4.18 3.48
C GLY A 66 -35.46 3.79 4.75
N LEU A 67 -34.13 3.88 4.79
CA LEU A 67 -33.34 3.73 6.02
C LEU A 67 -33.16 5.08 6.70
N SER A 68 -33.25 5.08 8.03
CA SER A 68 -32.96 6.25 8.85
C SER A 68 -31.48 6.38 9.21
N SER A 69 -30.77 5.24 9.31
CA SER A 69 -29.33 5.18 9.61
C SER A 69 -28.72 3.82 9.25
N VAL A 70 -27.39 3.76 9.20
CA VAL A 70 -26.65 2.47 9.05
C VAL A 70 -26.94 1.54 10.22
N ARG A 71 -27.03 2.08 11.46
CA ARG A 71 -27.37 1.32 12.67
C ARG A 71 -28.74 0.65 12.56
N ALA A 72 -29.75 1.37 12.06
CA ALA A 72 -31.10 0.83 11.91
C ALA A 72 -31.11 -0.40 10.97
N PHE A 73 -30.30 -0.38 9.91
CA PHE A 73 -30.09 -1.55 9.07
C PHE A 73 -29.48 -2.71 9.84
N LEU A 74 -28.33 -2.49 10.50
CA LEU A 74 -27.62 -3.54 11.22
C LEU A 74 -28.48 -4.18 12.31
N GLN A 75 -29.26 -3.38 13.04
CA GLN A 75 -30.19 -3.87 14.05
C GLN A 75 -31.31 -4.73 13.45
N THR A 76 -31.86 -4.32 12.31
CA THR A 76 -32.87 -5.10 11.58
C THR A 76 -32.29 -6.44 11.12
N HIS A 77 -31.05 -6.42 10.60
CA HIS A 77 -30.35 -7.63 10.12
C HIS A 77 -29.91 -8.55 11.26
N ALA A 78 -29.52 -8.02 12.42
CA ALA A 78 -29.23 -8.83 13.60
C ALA A 78 -30.50 -9.48 14.16
N SER A 79 -31.61 -8.73 14.20
CA SER A 79 -32.89 -9.22 14.69
C SER A 79 -33.44 -10.36 13.83
N SER A 80 -33.29 -10.29 12.50
CA SER A 80 -33.70 -11.39 11.60
C SER A 80 -32.91 -12.69 11.82
N ARG A 81 -31.74 -12.61 12.46
CA ARG A 81 -30.93 -13.78 12.86
C ARG A 81 -31.27 -14.31 14.25
N GLY A 82 -32.30 -13.77 14.90
CA GLY A 82 -32.60 -14.08 16.30
C GLY A 82 -31.50 -13.64 17.27
N SER A 83 -30.55 -12.81 16.82
CA SER A 83 -29.53 -12.23 17.67
C SER A 83 -30.08 -10.96 18.29
N SER A 84 -29.88 -10.79 19.60
CA SER A 84 -30.12 -9.48 20.21
C SER A 84 -29.17 -8.48 19.54
N PRO A 85 -29.63 -7.27 19.17
CA PRO A 85 -28.75 -6.25 18.61
C PRO A 85 -27.66 -5.96 19.64
N GLY A 86 -26.47 -6.53 19.42
CA GLY A 86 -25.30 -6.24 20.24
C GLY A 86 -24.93 -4.77 20.15
N SER A 87 -23.97 -4.34 20.95
CA SER A 87 -23.37 -3.02 20.80
C SER A 87 -22.73 -2.91 19.41
N THR A 88 -23.26 -2.03 18.55
CA THR A 88 -22.56 -1.69 17.31
C THR A 88 -21.31 -0.88 17.65
N VAL A 89 -20.21 -1.20 17.00
CA VAL A 89 -18.95 -0.44 17.10
C VAL A 89 -18.74 0.34 15.82
N GLU A 90 -18.30 1.59 15.93
CA GLU A 90 -17.85 2.35 14.76
C GLU A 90 -16.59 1.73 14.18
N VAL A 91 -16.62 1.52 12.87
CA VAL A 91 -15.50 0.96 12.14
C VAL A 91 -15.20 1.83 10.95
N ARG A 92 -13.94 1.78 10.54
CA ARG A 92 -13.48 2.45 9.34
C ARG A 92 -13.23 1.39 8.27
N PHE A 93 -13.84 1.61 7.12
CA PHE A 93 -13.57 0.87 5.90
C PHE A 93 -12.68 1.72 5.02
N GLY A 94 -11.78 1.11 4.26
CA GLY A 94 -11.05 1.83 3.24
C GLY A 94 -9.60 1.42 3.11
N GLY A 95 -8.99 1.95 2.08
CA GLY A 95 -7.60 1.70 1.73
C GLY A 95 -6.80 3.00 1.69
N THR A 96 -5.91 3.10 0.71
CA THR A 96 -4.92 4.16 0.62
C THR A 96 -5.46 5.48 0.13
N ARG A 97 -6.63 5.50 -0.52
CA ARG A 97 -7.20 6.69 -1.16
C ARG A 97 -8.34 7.26 -0.33
N TYR A 98 -9.25 6.41 0.14
CA TYR A 98 -10.45 6.84 0.85
C TYR A 98 -10.78 5.96 2.05
N GLY A 99 -11.40 6.58 3.05
CA GLY A 99 -11.97 5.94 4.23
C GLY A 99 -13.45 6.25 4.38
N HIS A 100 -14.28 5.22 4.57
CA HIS A 100 -15.69 5.32 4.92
C HIS A 100 -15.88 5.03 6.40
N ALA A 101 -16.61 5.90 7.09
CA ALA A 101 -17.13 5.57 8.40
C ALA A 101 -18.30 4.60 8.26
N GLY A 102 -18.34 3.60 9.11
CA GLY A 102 -19.42 2.64 9.14
C GLY A 102 -19.60 2.03 10.53
N LEU A 103 -20.42 0.99 10.61
CA LEU A 103 -20.74 0.31 11.84
C LEU A 103 -20.55 -1.19 11.68
N ALA A 104 -20.19 -1.85 12.77
CA ALA A 104 -20.07 -3.29 12.83
C ALA A 104 -20.77 -3.89 14.04
N LEU A 105 -21.19 -5.14 13.87
CA LEU A 105 -21.70 -6.04 14.89
C LEU A 105 -20.81 -7.27 14.93
N ASP A 106 -20.28 -7.54 16.11
CA ASP A 106 -19.53 -8.74 16.41
C ASP A 106 -20.47 -9.78 17.02
N PHE A 107 -20.56 -10.96 16.40
CA PHE A 107 -21.31 -12.10 16.92
C PHE A 107 -20.40 -13.10 17.64
N GLY A 108 -19.18 -12.68 18.01
CA GLY A 108 -18.15 -13.52 18.62
C GLY A 108 -17.63 -14.57 17.63
N THR A 109 -17.51 -15.81 18.09
CA THR A 109 -17.05 -16.93 17.25
C THR A 109 -18.07 -17.35 16.17
N ALA A 110 -19.23 -16.70 16.10
CA ALA A 110 -20.27 -16.97 15.11
C ALA A 110 -20.15 -16.09 13.85
N GLY A 111 -19.34 -15.03 13.88
CA GLY A 111 -19.12 -14.16 12.72
C GLY A 111 -19.13 -12.67 13.04
N TYR A 112 -18.97 -11.88 11.99
CA TYR A 112 -18.91 -10.42 12.05
C TYR A 112 -19.66 -9.82 10.87
N LEU A 113 -20.45 -8.78 11.13
CA LEU A 113 -21.19 -8.05 10.12
C LEU A 113 -20.83 -6.57 10.23
N ALA A 114 -20.46 -5.95 9.12
CA ALA A 114 -20.20 -4.53 9.08
C ALA A 114 -20.82 -3.88 7.85
N ALA A 115 -21.17 -2.61 7.94
CA ALA A 115 -21.77 -1.86 6.85
C ALA A 115 -21.35 -0.39 6.85
N PHE A 116 -21.29 0.20 5.67
CA PHE A 116 -21.19 1.64 5.46
C PHE A 116 -22.08 2.05 4.28
N GLU A 117 -22.35 3.34 4.16
CA GLU A 117 -23.16 3.89 3.09
C GLU A 117 -22.32 4.85 2.22
N ASP A 118 -22.57 4.84 0.92
CA ASP A 118 -21.97 5.73 -0.05
C ASP A 118 -22.97 6.04 -1.18
N GLY A 119 -23.21 7.32 -1.46
CA GLY A 119 -23.97 7.77 -2.63
C GLY A 119 -25.41 7.25 -2.73
N GLY A 120 -26.06 6.98 -1.60
CA GLY A 120 -27.41 6.41 -1.52
C GLY A 120 -27.45 4.88 -1.55
N TRP A 121 -26.29 4.22 -1.45
CA TRP A 121 -26.15 2.76 -1.44
C TRP A 121 -25.50 2.28 -0.15
N LEU A 122 -26.12 1.29 0.47
CA LEU A 122 -25.59 0.61 1.64
C LEU A 122 -24.80 -0.62 1.21
N LEU A 123 -23.52 -0.64 1.55
CA LEU A 123 -22.65 -1.80 1.39
C LEU A 123 -22.54 -2.51 2.74
N SER A 124 -22.61 -3.83 2.72
CA SER A 124 -22.52 -4.69 3.89
C SER A 124 -21.58 -5.84 3.62
N PHE A 125 -20.79 -6.18 4.64
CA PHE A 125 -19.78 -7.20 4.63
C PHE A 125 -20.06 -8.12 5.79
N GLU A 126 -20.20 -9.39 5.49
CA GLU A 126 -20.38 -10.41 6.49
C GLU A 126 -19.28 -11.44 6.37
N VAL A 127 -18.70 -11.80 7.49
CA VAL A 127 -17.72 -12.88 7.57
C VAL A 127 -18.11 -13.88 8.64
N ALA A 128 -17.90 -15.15 8.32
CA ALA A 128 -18.14 -16.26 9.23
C ALA A 128 -17.15 -17.38 8.93
N CYS A 129 -16.71 -18.08 9.98
CA CYS A 129 -15.99 -19.34 9.88
C CYS A 129 -16.42 -20.26 11.03
N PRO A 130 -16.11 -21.57 10.99
CA PRO A 130 -16.35 -22.44 12.14
C PRO A 130 -15.71 -21.87 13.40
N ALA A 131 -16.43 -21.95 14.54
CA ALA A 131 -15.97 -21.34 15.80
C ALA A 131 -14.57 -21.79 16.25
N ARG A 132 -14.17 -23.02 15.89
CA ARG A 132 -12.83 -23.58 16.15
C ARG A 132 -11.71 -22.86 15.40
N ASP A 133 -12.01 -22.28 14.24
CA ASP A 133 -11.05 -21.68 13.31
C ASP A 133 -11.01 -20.14 13.48
N TRP A 134 -11.96 -19.56 14.23
CA TRP A 134 -12.07 -18.11 14.45
C TRP A 134 -10.85 -17.49 15.13
N ASN A 135 -10.21 -18.20 16.07
CA ASN A 135 -9.01 -17.68 16.74
C ASN A 135 -7.81 -17.56 15.80
N ASP A 136 -7.73 -18.41 14.78
CA ASP A 136 -6.62 -18.45 13.83
C ASP A 136 -6.87 -17.55 12.61
N TYR A 137 -8.13 -17.47 12.15
CA TYR A 137 -8.50 -16.76 10.92
C TYR A 137 -9.31 -15.48 11.13
N GLY A 138 -9.89 -15.26 12.30
CA GLY A 138 -10.82 -14.17 12.56
C GLY A 138 -10.19 -12.79 12.31
N SER A 139 -8.97 -12.56 12.81
CA SER A 139 -8.24 -11.30 12.59
C SER A 139 -8.06 -11.01 11.10
N PHE A 140 -7.60 -11.99 10.34
CA PHE A 140 -7.43 -11.89 8.89
C PHE A 140 -8.76 -11.54 8.18
N LEU A 141 -9.86 -12.22 8.52
CA LEU A 141 -11.17 -11.94 7.91
C LEU A 141 -11.65 -10.52 8.23
N LEU A 142 -11.43 -10.04 9.46
CA LEU A 142 -11.76 -8.67 9.85
C LEU A 142 -10.93 -7.65 9.06
N ASP A 143 -9.64 -7.92 8.85
CA ASP A 143 -8.75 -7.05 8.07
C ASP A 143 -9.15 -7.01 6.59
N VAL A 144 -9.59 -8.14 6.01
CA VAL A 144 -10.14 -8.17 4.65
C VAL A 144 -11.39 -7.29 4.53
N VAL A 145 -12.31 -7.35 5.51
CA VAL A 145 -13.50 -6.49 5.51
C VAL A 145 -13.12 -5.02 5.65
N ARG A 146 -12.20 -4.69 6.56
CA ARG A 146 -11.80 -3.30 6.83
C ARG A 146 -11.01 -2.69 5.69
N SER A 147 -10.25 -3.49 4.93
CA SER A 147 -9.49 -3.05 3.75
C SER A 147 -10.35 -2.90 2.47
N ALA A 148 -11.66 -3.06 2.56
CA ALA A 148 -12.57 -2.81 1.44
C ALA A 148 -12.58 -1.32 1.08
N GLU A 149 -12.27 -1.00 -0.17
CA GLU A 149 -12.17 0.36 -0.68
C GLU A 149 -12.99 0.54 -1.96
N LEU A 150 -13.76 1.63 -2.02
CA LEU A 150 -14.41 2.07 -3.25
C LEU A 150 -13.41 2.88 -4.08
N LEU A 151 -13.25 2.53 -5.35
CA LEU A 151 -12.32 3.25 -6.23
C LEU A 151 -12.81 4.68 -6.54
N GLU A 152 -14.13 4.87 -6.56
CA GLU A 152 -14.80 6.13 -6.91
C GLU A 152 -15.95 6.39 -5.92
N PRO A 153 -15.64 6.85 -4.69
CA PRO A 153 -16.67 7.13 -3.69
C PRO A 153 -17.47 8.39 -4.05
N ALA A 154 -18.78 8.35 -3.83
CA ALA A 154 -19.65 9.51 -3.95
C ALA A 154 -19.77 10.32 -2.65
N GLY A 155 -19.34 9.73 -1.54
CA GLY A 155 -19.53 10.24 -0.19
C GLY A 155 -20.84 9.73 0.42
N PRO A 156 -20.88 9.53 1.75
CA PRO A 156 -22.09 9.12 2.44
C PRO A 156 -23.17 10.21 2.36
N SER A 157 -24.41 9.75 2.29
CA SER A 157 -25.65 10.53 2.39
C SER A 157 -26.47 10.17 3.62
N LEU A 158 -26.13 9.08 4.31
CA LEU A 158 -26.83 8.53 5.46
C LEU A 158 -25.99 8.65 6.74
N SER A 159 -26.65 8.94 7.86
CA SER A 159 -25.99 8.96 9.18
C SER A 159 -25.69 7.55 9.69
N LEU A 160 -24.72 7.42 10.59
CA LEU A 160 -24.44 6.14 11.23
C LEU A 160 -25.52 5.76 12.24
N ASP A 161 -25.98 6.70 13.07
CA ASP A 161 -26.88 6.43 14.20
C ASP A 161 -28.09 7.38 14.32
N GLY A 162 -28.38 8.18 13.29
CA GLY A 162 -29.41 9.21 13.33
C GLY A 162 -28.87 10.63 13.57
N GLY A 163 -27.56 10.78 13.80
CA GLY A 163 -26.87 12.06 13.89
C GLY A 163 -26.48 12.68 12.54
N ALA A 164 -25.38 13.42 12.52
CA ALA A 164 -24.83 13.99 11.29
C ALA A 164 -24.33 12.90 10.33
N VAL A 165 -24.38 13.18 9.03
CA VAL A 165 -23.75 12.33 8.02
C VAL A 165 -22.23 12.47 8.15
N PRO A 166 -21.49 11.38 8.41
CA PRO A 166 -20.03 11.46 8.56
C PRO A 166 -19.40 11.91 7.23
N PRO A 167 -18.32 12.70 7.22
CA PRO A 167 -17.63 13.01 5.96
C PRO A 167 -16.87 11.78 5.44
N LEU A 168 -16.66 11.73 4.13
CA LEU A 168 -15.65 10.84 3.54
C LEU A 168 -14.27 11.21 4.09
N GLN A 169 -13.53 10.22 4.59
CA GLN A 169 -12.23 10.43 5.20
C GLN A 169 -11.11 10.20 4.17
N PRO A 170 -9.95 10.87 4.30
CA PRO A 170 -8.77 10.53 3.49
C PRO A 170 -8.35 9.10 3.80
N GLY A 171 -7.84 8.34 2.82
CA GLY A 171 -7.33 6.99 3.01
C GLY A 171 -6.17 6.90 4.01
N GLN A 172 -5.86 5.70 4.48
CA GLN A 172 -4.65 5.46 5.28
C GLN A 172 -3.54 5.01 4.33
N PRO A 173 -2.42 5.72 4.22
CA PRO A 173 -1.35 5.33 3.30
C PRO A 173 -0.85 3.93 3.65
N ASP A 174 -0.47 3.14 2.63
CA ASP A 174 0.05 1.80 2.85
C ASP A 174 1.27 1.86 3.78
N PRO A 175 1.33 1.07 4.86
CA PRO A 175 2.52 1.01 5.72
C PRO A 175 3.82 0.75 4.94
N GLU A 176 3.76 -0.02 3.85
CA GLU A 176 4.93 -0.27 3.01
C GLU A 176 5.33 0.98 2.21
N ASP A 177 4.37 1.69 1.61
CA ASP A 177 4.63 2.95 0.92
C ASP A 177 5.18 4.02 1.88
N GLN A 178 4.67 4.08 3.11
CA GLN A 178 5.18 4.97 4.15
C GLN A 178 6.63 4.65 4.50
N ARG A 179 6.92 3.36 4.74
CA ARG A 179 8.28 2.91 5.03
C ARG A 179 9.22 3.26 3.87
N LEU A 180 8.84 2.97 2.62
CA LEU A 180 9.66 3.30 1.45
C LEU A 180 9.87 4.81 1.29
N ALA A 181 8.86 5.63 1.57
CA ALA A 181 8.99 7.09 1.53
C ALA A 181 9.91 7.62 2.64
N GLU A 182 9.81 7.10 3.86
CA GLU A 182 10.70 7.44 4.98
C GLU A 182 12.15 7.03 4.69
N GLU A 183 12.34 5.83 4.13
CA GLU A 183 13.64 5.32 3.70
C GLU A 183 14.24 6.21 2.60
N SER A 184 13.47 6.53 1.56
CA SER A 184 13.89 7.44 0.48
C SER A 184 14.28 8.82 1.01
N SER A 185 13.47 9.39 1.92
CA SER A 185 13.76 10.68 2.53
C SER A 185 15.03 10.64 3.40
N SER A 186 15.28 9.54 4.09
CA SER A 186 16.50 9.34 4.88
C SER A 186 17.74 9.31 3.99
N VAL A 187 17.66 8.59 2.86
CA VAL A 187 18.74 8.56 1.86
C VAL A 187 19.00 9.94 1.28
N ASP A 188 17.97 10.69 0.89
CA ASP A 188 18.12 12.03 0.31
C ASP A 188 18.74 13.02 1.30
N SER A 189 18.35 12.94 2.58
CA SER A 189 18.97 13.73 3.65
C SER A 189 20.45 13.38 3.80
N ALA A 190 20.80 12.09 3.82
CA ALA A 190 22.18 11.64 3.92
C ALA A 190 23.01 12.05 2.71
N ARG A 191 22.46 11.99 1.49
CA ARG A 191 23.12 12.48 0.26
C ARG A 191 23.42 13.96 0.34
N THR A 192 22.46 14.77 0.79
CA THR A 192 22.62 16.22 0.93
C THR A 192 23.72 16.56 1.95
N GLN A 193 23.72 15.86 3.09
CA GLN A 193 24.73 16.05 4.12
C GLN A 193 26.12 15.56 3.67
N ALA A 194 26.20 14.42 2.98
CA ALA A 194 27.44 13.91 2.42
C ALA A 194 28.03 14.86 1.37
N ALA A 195 27.21 15.43 0.48
CA ALA A 195 27.65 16.44 -0.48
C ALA A 195 28.27 17.67 0.22
N THR A 196 27.64 18.11 1.32
CA THR A 196 28.15 19.23 2.14
C THR A 196 29.49 18.90 2.79
N LEU A 197 29.65 17.67 3.31
CA LEU A 197 30.90 17.20 3.88
C LEU A 197 32.02 17.09 2.83
N ILE A 198 31.70 16.61 1.62
CA ILE A 198 32.64 16.54 0.49
C ILE A 198 33.13 17.94 0.10
N ALA A 199 32.22 18.90 -0.05
CA ALA A 199 32.55 20.29 -0.36
C ALA A 199 33.40 20.96 0.74
N ALA A 200 33.32 20.48 1.98
CA ALA A 200 34.13 20.95 3.10
C ALA A 200 35.46 20.18 3.28
N GLY A 201 35.82 19.29 2.35
CA GLY A 201 37.04 18.46 2.44
C GLY A 201 36.96 17.33 3.48
N ARG A 202 35.78 17.08 4.08
CA ARG A 202 35.55 16.04 5.10
C ARG A 202 35.10 14.73 4.45
N TRP A 203 35.92 14.19 3.55
CA TRP A 203 35.57 13.05 2.71
C TRP A 203 35.31 11.76 3.49
N ASP A 204 36.11 11.47 4.51
CA ASP A 204 35.95 10.23 5.30
C ASP A 204 34.65 10.25 6.12
N ASP A 205 34.24 11.42 6.61
CA ASP A 205 32.96 11.59 7.30
C ASP A 205 31.77 11.42 6.33
N ALA A 206 31.90 11.91 5.09
CA ALA A 206 30.88 11.74 4.07
C ALA A 206 30.71 10.27 3.68
N GLU A 207 31.82 9.54 3.54
CA GLU A 207 31.82 8.10 3.26
C GLU A 207 31.22 7.30 4.40
N ALA A 208 31.65 7.57 5.63
CA ALA A 208 31.10 6.92 6.82
C ALA A 208 29.59 7.16 6.95
N LEU A 209 29.09 8.35 6.61
CA LEU A 209 27.67 8.65 6.63
C LEU A 209 26.87 7.75 5.67
N ILE A 210 27.33 7.61 4.42
CA ILE A 210 26.62 6.82 3.40
C ILE A 210 26.77 5.32 3.63
N VAL A 211 27.97 4.85 4.00
CA VAL A 211 28.24 3.43 4.25
C VAL A 211 27.43 2.89 5.43
N ASN A 212 27.16 3.72 6.44
CA ASN A 212 26.40 3.31 7.63
C ASN A 212 24.87 3.40 7.45
N LEU A 213 24.37 3.73 6.26
CA LEU A 213 22.93 3.70 5.99
C LEU A 213 22.40 2.25 6.11
N THR A 214 21.38 2.05 6.96
CA THR A 214 20.81 0.72 7.26
C THR A 214 19.85 0.20 6.18
N VAL A 215 19.55 1.04 5.18
CA VAL A 215 18.62 0.76 4.09
C VAL A 215 19.33 0.05 2.93
N PRO A 216 18.62 -0.81 2.16
CA PRO A 216 19.19 -1.53 1.02
C PRO A 216 19.52 -0.56 -0.10
N ASN A 217 20.69 0.06 -0.01
CA ASN A 217 21.23 0.99 -0.98
C ASN A 217 22.60 0.51 -1.45
N ASP A 218 23.00 0.92 -2.64
CA ASP A 218 24.37 0.76 -3.11
C ASP A 218 25.19 2.00 -2.70
N PRO A 219 25.97 1.94 -1.60
CA PRO A 219 26.79 3.07 -1.17
C PRO A 219 27.85 3.43 -2.21
N GLY A 220 28.31 2.47 -3.02
CA GLY A 220 29.27 2.71 -4.09
C GLY A 220 28.71 3.60 -5.19
N ALA A 221 27.49 3.30 -5.64
CA ALA A 221 26.80 4.13 -6.63
C ALA A 221 26.56 5.56 -6.11
N ILE A 222 26.10 5.69 -4.86
CA ILE A 222 25.82 7.00 -4.25
C ILE A 222 27.09 7.83 -4.12
N LEU A 223 28.15 7.27 -3.51
CA LEU A 223 29.40 8.00 -3.30
C LEU A 223 30.13 8.30 -4.62
N GLY A 224 30.11 7.37 -5.56
CA GLY A 224 30.65 7.58 -6.92
C GLY A 224 30.01 8.79 -7.61
N GLN A 225 28.69 8.92 -7.55
CA GLN A 225 27.97 10.08 -8.09
C GLN A 225 28.31 11.38 -7.35
N LEU A 226 28.37 11.36 -6.01
CA LEU A 226 28.66 12.56 -5.23
C LEU A 226 30.07 13.11 -5.49
N TYR A 227 31.08 12.23 -5.59
CA TYR A 227 32.44 12.66 -5.91
C TYR A 227 32.58 13.15 -7.35
N GLU A 228 31.87 12.53 -8.30
CA GLU A 228 31.84 13.02 -9.67
C GLU A 228 31.17 14.40 -9.79
N GLN A 229 30.09 14.64 -9.04
CA GLN A 229 29.45 15.95 -8.96
C GLN A 229 30.40 16.99 -8.38
N ALA A 230 31.14 16.66 -7.32
CA ALA A 230 32.16 17.54 -6.77
C ALA A 230 33.29 17.84 -7.78
N LEU A 231 33.76 16.83 -8.52
CA LEU A 231 34.77 17.01 -9.57
C LEU A 231 34.26 17.89 -10.71
N SER A 232 32.98 17.74 -11.09
CA SER A 232 32.32 18.58 -12.10
C SER A 232 32.18 20.02 -11.62
N ALA A 233 31.84 20.23 -10.34
CA ALA A 233 31.76 21.57 -9.75
C ALA A 233 33.09 22.32 -9.79
N ILE A 234 34.23 21.62 -9.60
CA ILE A 234 35.56 22.22 -9.82
C ILE A 234 35.74 22.61 -11.29
N ALA A 235 35.33 21.75 -12.23
CA ALA A 235 35.47 22.03 -13.68
C ALA A 235 34.63 23.23 -14.12
N GLU A 236 33.55 23.52 -13.40
CA GLU A 236 32.70 24.69 -13.58
C GLU A 236 33.20 25.93 -12.80
N GLY A 237 34.29 25.81 -12.05
CA GLY A 237 34.93 26.92 -11.33
C GLY A 237 34.37 27.19 -9.93
N SER A 238 33.62 26.26 -9.34
CA SER A 238 32.94 26.42 -8.04
C SER A 238 33.57 25.62 -6.88
N GLY A 239 34.71 24.96 -7.10
CA GLY A 239 35.46 24.21 -6.09
C GLY A 239 36.98 24.46 -6.16
N ASP A 240 37.74 23.87 -5.24
CA ASP A 240 39.20 24.01 -5.19
C ASP A 240 39.87 23.02 -6.17
N PRO A 241 40.62 23.50 -7.18
CA PRO A 241 41.35 22.63 -8.10
C PRO A 241 42.39 21.72 -7.41
N ALA A 242 42.89 22.11 -6.23
CA ALA A 242 43.83 21.29 -5.47
C ALA A 242 43.22 19.95 -5.01
N ASP A 243 41.90 19.88 -4.87
CA ASP A 243 41.17 18.69 -4.45
C ASP A 243 40.86 17.73 -5.62
N ALA A 244 41.04 18.16 -6.87
CA ALA A 244 40.67 17.37 -8.04
C ALA A 244 41.31 15.96 -8.10
N PRO A 245 42.60 15.75 -7.77
CA PRO A 245 43.22 14.43 -7.80
C PRO A 245 42.57 13.44 -6.81
N ILE A 246 42.31 13.89 -5.58
CA ILE A 246 41.76 13.04 -4.54
C ILE A 246 40.27 12.76 -4.75
N LEU A 247 39.50 13.73 -5.25
CA LEU A 247 38.11 13.51 -5.65
C LEU A 247 38.01 12.51 -6.81
N PHE A 248 38.92 12.59 -7.80
CA PHE A 248 38.99 11.63 -8.90
C PHE A 248 39.29 10.20 -8.39
N GLU A 249 40.30 10.03 -7.53
CA GLU A 249 40.65 8.72 -6.98
C GLU A 249 39.49 8.11 -6.17
N ARG A 250 38.81 8.91 -5.36
CA ARG A 250 37.66 8.46 -4.57
C ARG A 250 36.45 8.15 -5.44
N ALA A 251 36.16 8.97 -6.45
CA ALA A 251 35.08 8.69 -7.41
C ALA A 251 35.30 7.34 -8.10
N LEU A 252 36.51 7.10 -8.62
CA LEU A 252 36.86 5.86 -9.30
C LEU A 252 36.77 4.64 -8.36
N ARG A 253 37.26 4.78 -7.12
CA ARG A 253 37.17 3.72 -6.11
C ARG A 253 35.72 3.32 -5.85
N TRP A 254 34.83 4.28 -5.60
CA TRP A 254 33.44 4.00 -5.25
C TRP A 254 32.62 3.52 -6.44
N GLN A 255 32.84 4.06 -7.65
CA GLN A 255 32.21 3.55 -8.86
C GLN A 255 32.59 2.08 -9.10
N ARG A 256 33.83 1.67 -8.84
CA ARG A 256 34.24 0.25 -8.94
C ARG A 256 33.54 -0.66 -7.94
N VAL A 257 33.26 -0.16 -6.74
CA VAL A 257 32.54 -0.89 -5.68
C VAL A 257 31.04 -1.01 -5.99
N ALA A 258 30.49 -0.13 -6.82
CA ALA A 258 29.08 -0.18 -7.24
C ALA A 258 28.75 -1.38 -8.16
N TYR A 259 29.77 -2.04 -8.73
CA TYR A 259 29.57 -3.23 -9.55
C TYR A 259 29.63 -4.48 -8.66
N PRO A 260 28.54 -5.25 -8.55
CA PRO A 260 28.56 -6.49 -7.78
C PRO A 260 29.41 -7.55 -8.48
N ASP A 261 29.66 -8.66 -7.79
CA ASP A 261 30.31 -9.82 -8.41
C ASP A 261 29.39 -10.39 -9.50
N PRO A 262 29.87 -10.52 -10.75
CA PRO A 262 29.05 -11.04 -11.83
C PRO A 262 28.74 -12.52 -11.61
N HIS A 263 27.49 -12.92 -11.82
CA HIS A 263 27.06 -14.32 -11.69
C HIS A 263 27.10 -15.05 -13.04
N THR A 264 27.26 -14.32 -14.13
CA THR A 264 27.33 -14.84 -15.51
C THR A 264 28.44 -14.18 -16.32
N ALA A 265 28.84 -14.82 -17.43
CA ALA A 265 29.84 -14.26 -18.34
C ALA A 265 29.35 -12.98 -19.04
N ILE A 266 28.04 -12.88 -19.29
CA ILE A 266 27.42 -11.69 -19.91
C ILE A 266 27.48 -10.52 -18.91
N GLU A 267 27.08 -10.73 -17.66
CA GLU A 267 27.20 -9.70 -16.61
C GLU A 267 28.65 -9.27 -16.40
N ALA A 268 29.61 -10.19 -16.46
CA ALA A 268 31.02 -9.86 -16.34
C ALA A 268 31.48 -8.93 -17.48
N GLU A 269 31.10 -9.22 -18.72
CA GLU A 269 31.39 -8.37 -19.88
C GLU A 269 30.70 -7.00 -19.76
N ASP A 270 29.43 -6.97 -19.37
CA ASP A 270 28.67 -5.73 -19.17
C ASP A 270 29.27 -4.87 -18.05
N PHE A 271 29.71 -5.48 -16.94
CA PHE A 271 30.34 -4.76 -15.84
C PHE A 271 31.71 -4.20 -16.22
N GLU A 272 32.52 -4.95 -16.98
CA GLU A 272 33.81 -4.43 -17.47
C GLU A 272 33.61 -3.27 -18.45
N HIS A 273 32.63 -3.35 -19.35
CA HIS A 273 32.26 -2.22 -20.21
C HIS A 273 31.79 -1.00 -19.40
N GLY A 274 30.96 -1.22 -18.38
CA GLY A 274 30.49 -0.17 -17.47
C GLY A 274 31.65 0.52 -16.75
N LYS A 275 32.53 -0.24 -16.10
CA LYS A 275 33.71 0.29 -15.40
C LYS A 275 34.63 1.10 -16.34
N ALA A 276 34.84 0.61 -17.56
CA ALA A 276 35.65 1.31 -18.55
C ALA A 276 35.02 2.62 -19.00
N ALA A 277 33.70 2.65 -19.19
CA ALA A 277 32.96 3.87 -19.53
C ALA A 277 33.02 4.91 -18.41
N ASP A 278 32.84 4.48 -17.16
CA ASP A 278 32.92 5.31 -15.96
C ASP A 278 34.32 5.91 -15.78
N GLU A 279 35.37 5.09 -15.89
CA GLU A 279 36.75 5.56 -15.82
C GLU A 279 37.05 6.57 -16.95
N THR A 280 36.59 6.31 -18.17
CA THR A 280 36.76 7.22 -19.31
C THR A 280 36.09 8.57 -19.05
N ARG A 281 34.87 8.56 -18.51
CA ARG A 281 34.11 9.77 -18.16
C ARG A 281 34.81 10.59 -17.07
N LEU A 282 35.28 9.96 -16.00
CA LEU A 282 36.04 10.64 -14.95
C LEU A 282 37.37 11.21 -15.46
N ARG A 283 38.09 10.47 -16.32
CA ARG A 283 39.34 10.96 -16.93
C ARG A 283 39.09 12.17 -17.83
N ALA A 284 37.99 12.19 -18.57
CA ALA A 284 37.60 13.34 -19.38
C ALA A 284 37.27 14.59 -18.53
N LEU A 285 36.71 14.42 -17.32
CA LEU A 285 36.54 15.52 -16.36
C LEU A 285 37.90 16.03 -15.86
N LEU A 286 38.79 15.13 -15.45
CA LEU A 286 40.13 15.51 -14.95
C LEU A 286 40.98 16.20 -16.03
N ASN A 287 40.92 15.73 -17.28
CA ASN A 287 41.65 16.35 -18.39
C ASN A 287 41.13 17.76 -18.71
N ARG A 288 39.81 17.99 -18.60
CA ARG A 288 39.22 19.33 -18.77
C ARG A 288 39.76 20.31 -17.74
N LEU A 289 39.90 19.87 -16.48
CA LEU A 289 40.50 20.65 -15.40
C LEU A 289 41.97 21.00 -15.66
N ASN A 290 42.77 20.03 -16.09
CA ASN A 290 44.19 20.27 -16.39
C ASN A 290 44.39 21.19 -17.61
N GLY A 291 43.47 21.16 -18.57
CA GLY A 291 43.51 22.02 -19.76
C GLY A 291 43.09 23.48 -19.50
N THR A 292 42.27 23.74 -18.48
CA THR A 292 41.80 25.10 -18.14
C THR A 292 42.81 25.94 -17.38
N HIS A 293 43.86 25.34 -16.82
CA HIS A 293 44.94 26.04 -16.10
C HIS A 293 46.17 26.38 -16.96
N ALA A 294 46.11 26.12 -18.28
CA ALA A 294 47.22 26.32 -19.22
C ALA A 294 47.11 27.59 -20.09
N GLU A 295 46.10 28.44 -19.86
CA GLU A 295 45.91 29.76 -20.51
C GLU A 295 46.04 30.90 -19.50
#